data_AF-A0A084EGH8-F1
#
_entry.id   AF-A0A084EGH8-F1
#
_cell.length_a   1.000
_cell.length_b   1.000
_cell.length_c   1.000
_cell.angle_alpha   90.00
_cell.angle_beta   90.00
_cell.angle_gamma   90.00
#
_symmetry.space_group_name_H-M   'P 1'
#
loop_
_entity.id
_entity.type
_entity.pdbx_description
1 polymer ?
#
loop_
_entity_poly.entity_id
_entity_poly.type
_entity_poly.pdbx_seq_one_letter_code
_entity_poly.pdbx_strand_id
1 'polypeptide(L)' 'MNYEELEIGDLIELKKPHPSKTIRWELIRIGAKYKFRSCDRFDLFIELSRQTLKIQLKKIIKKTVK' A
#
# COMPACT_ATOMS: atom_id res chain seq x y z
N MET A 1 0.93 -3.21 14.70
CA MET A 1 1.06 -2.32 13.52
C MET A 1 -0.32 -2.15 12.95
N ASN A 2 -0.98 -1.04 13.27
CA ASN A 2 -2.37 -0.81 12.92
C ASN A 2 -2.42 -0.10 11.57
N TYR A 3 -3.18 -0.68 10.62
CA TYR A 3 -3.44 -0.13 9.29
C TYR A 3 -4.49 0.99 9.31
N GLU A 4 -4.96 1.35 10.50
CA GLU A 4 -6.02 2.33 10.75
C GLU A 4 -5.51 3.76 10.65
N GLU A 5 -4.20 3.97 10.77
CA GLU A 5 -3.55 5.28 10.62
C GLU A 5 -3.04 5.56 9.20
N LEU A 6 -3.47 4.78 8.21
CA LEU A 6 -3.10 4.99 6.82
C LEU A 6 -3.96 6.08 6.20
N GLU A 7 -3.33 7.05 5.57
CA GLU A 7 -3.99 8.16 4.88
C GLU A 7 -3.76 8.08 3.36
N ILE A 8 -4.60 8.77 2.59
CA ILE A 8 -4.40 8.82 1.13
C ILE A 8 -3.08 9.57 0.87
N GLY A 9 -2.18 8.95 0.10
CA GLY A 9 -0.82 9.43 -0.16
C GLY A 9 0.26 8.72 0.67
N ASP A 10 -0.11 7.84 1.61
CA ASP A 10 0.87 7.05 2.36
C ASP A 10 1.58 6.03 1.48
N LEU A 11 2.86 5.81 1.73
CA LEU A 11 3.64 4.77 1.05
C LEU A 11 3.74 3.56 1.97
N ILE A 12 3.46 2.38 1.46
CA ILE A 12 3.62 1.13 2.20
C ILE A 12 4.56 0.18 1.47
N GLU A 13 5.19 -0.71 2.22
CA GLU A 13 5.91 -1.85 1.69
C GLU A 13 5.18 -3.14 2.04
N LEU A 14 4.95 -3.97 1.02
CA LEU A 14 4.36 -5.30 1.19
C LEU A 14 5.45 -6.35 1.39
N LYS A 15 5.17 -7.38 2.20
CA LYS A 15 6.04 -8.52 2.47
C LYS A 15 6.13 -9.46 1.28
N LYS A 16 5.02 -9.65 0.57
CA LYS A 16 4.96 -10.47 -0.63
C LYS A 16 5.23 -9.56 -1.84
N PRO A 17 6.28 -9.83 -2.64
CA PRO A 17 6.42 -9.18 -3.92
C PRO A 17 5.25 -9.61 -4.80
N HIS A 18 4.55 -8.64 -5.39
CA HIS A 18 3.70 -8.95 -6.54
C HIS A 18 4.60 -9.56 -7.63
N PRO A 19 4.10 -10.46 -8.51
CA PRO A 19 4.89 -11.03 -9.62
C PRO A 19 5.68 -10.00 -10.44
N SER A 20 5.28 -8.72 -10.41
CA SER A 20 5.99 -7.58 -10.99
C SER A 20 7.26 -7.12 -10.25
N LYS A 21 7.69 -7.77 -9.16
CA LYS A 21 8.83 -7.41 -8.28
C LYS A 21 8.69 -6.09 -7.51
N THR A 22 7.56 -5.40 -7.61
CA THR A 22 7.30 -4.16 -6.87
C THR A 22 7.00 -4.46 -5.40
N ILE A 23 7.74 -3.81 -4.50
CA ILE A 23 7.55 -3.89 -3.05
C ILE A 23 6.90 -2.64 -2.46
N ARG A 24 7.02 -1.48 -3.12
CA ARG A 24 6.53 -0.17 -2.67
C ARG A 24 5.23 0.23 -3.36
N TRP A 25 4.27 0.66 -2.56
CA TRP A 25 2.91 0.93 -2.99
C TRP A 25 2.41 2.22 -2.35
N GLU A 26 1.84 3.12 -3.15
CA GLU A 26 1.23 4.37 -2.71
C GLU A 26 -0.28 4.18 -2.54
N LEU A 27 -0.82 4.55 -1.39
CA LEU A 27 -2.25 4.47 -1.11
C LEU A 27 -2.98 5.60 -1.82
N ILE A 28 -3.78 5.27 -2.83
CA ILE A 28 -4.51 6.26 -3.63
C ILE A 28 -5.99 6.37 -3.25
N ARG A 29 -6.57 5.33 -2.63
CA ARG A 29 -7.98 5.34 -2.21
C ARG A 29 -8.21 4.47 -0.99
N ILE A 30 -8.98 5.01 -0.05
CA ILE A 30 -9.50 4.30 1.13
C ILE A 30 -11.02 4.16 0.96
N GLY A 31 -11.54 2.96 1.16
CA GLY A 31 -12.98 2.67 1.07
C GLY A 31 -13.31 1.28 1.60
N ALA A 32 -14.22 0.58 0.91
CA ALA A 32 -14.47 -0.85 1.17
C ALA A 32 -13.21 -1.70 0.90
N LYS A 33 -12.47 -1.33 -0.14
CA LYS A 33 -11.14 -1.87 -0.49
C LYS A 33 -10.13 -0.72 -0.56
N TYR A 34 -8.88 -1.03 -0.30
CA TYR A 34 -7.77 -0.09 -0.39
C TYR A 34 -7.15 -0.23 -1.76
N LYS A 35 -7.10 0.87 -2.51
CA LYS A 35 -6.46 0.89 -3.82
C LYS A 35 -5.06 1.45 -3.67
N PHE A 36 -4.08 0.69 -4.16
CA PHE A 36 -2.69 1.09 -4.18
C PHE A 36 -2.17 1.21 -5.60
N ARG A 37 -1.26 2.16 -5.79
CA ARG A 37 -0.52 2.37 -7.02
C ARG A 37 0.92 1.96 -6.82
N SER A 38 1.51 1.27 -7.79
CA SER A 38 2.93 0.95 -7.78
C SER A 38 3.76 2.23 -7.90
N CYS A 39 4.78 2.36 -7.07
CA CYS A 39 5.76 3.44 -7.18
C CYS A 39 6.83 3.14 -8.27
N ASP A 40 7.02 1.87 -8.62
CA ASP A 40 8.10 1.42 -9.52
C ASP A 40 7.64 1.33 -10.98
N ARG A 41 6.36 0.99 -11.21
CA ARG A 41 5.75 0.94 -12.54
C ARG A 41 4.59 1.91 -12.64
N PHE A 42 4.62 2.73 -13.67
CA PHE A 42 3.45 3.46 -14.11
C PHE A 42 2.37 2.47 -14.59
N ASP A 43 1.12 2.75 -14.22
CA ASP A 43 -0.09 1.98 -14.56
C ASP A 43 -0.30 0.62 -13.84
N LEU A 44 0.50 0.28 -12.83
CA LEU A 44 0.23 -0.91 -12.01
C LEU A 44 -0.55 -0.54 -10.74
N PHE A 45 -1.75 -1.10 -10.59
CA PHE A 45 -2.61 -0.90 -9.43
C PHE A 45 -3.01 -2.22 -8.80
N ILE A 46 -3.17 -2.23 -7.48
CA ILE A 46 -3.70 -3.37 -6.74
C ILE A 46 -4.80 -2.91 -5.80
N GLU A 47 -5.78 -3.78 -5.59
CA GLU A 47 -6.83 -3.57 -4.62
C GLU A 47 -6.70 -4.63 -3.53
N LEU A 48 -6.55 -4.18 -2.29
CA LEU A 48 -6.40 -5.05 -1.13
C LEU A 48 -7.56 -4.84 -0.16
N SER A 49 -8.09 -5.95 0.34
CA SER A 49 -8.99 -5.95 1.48
C SER A 49 -8.22 -5.70 2.78
N ARG A 50 -8.91 -5.21 3.82
CA ARG A 50 -8.34 -4.94 5.16
C ARG A 50 -7.55 -6.13 5.72
N GLN A 51 -8.10 -7.33 5.60
CA GLN A 51 -7.47 -8.57 6.08
C GLN A 51 -6.18 -8.89 5.32
N THR A 52 -6.21 -8.82 3.99
CA THR A 52 -5.02 -9.08 3.15
C THR A 52 -3.93 -8.05 3.41
N LEU A 53 -4.30 -6.78 3.53
CA LEU A 53 -3.37 -5.71 3.88
C LEU A 53 -2.69 -6.00 5.22
N LYS A 54 -3.43 -6.35 6.27
CA LYS A 54 -2.86 -6.69 7.59
C LYS A 54 -1.81 -7.81 7.53
N ILE A 55 -2.04 -8.83 6.70
CA ILE A 55 -1.13 -9.98 6.56
C ILE A 55 0.09 -9.61 5.70
N GLN A 56 -0.12 -8.87 4.61
CA GLN A 56 0.93 -8.56 3.66
C GLN A 56 1.72 -7.29 4.01
N LEU A 57 1.24 -6.43 4.90
CA LEU A 57 1.93 -5.20 5.27
C LEU A 57 3.25 -5.53 5.98
N LYS A 58 4.36 -5.05 5.40
CA LYS A 58 5.70 -5.14 5.99
C LYS A 58 6.03 -3.90 6.79
N LYS A 59 5.84 -2.74 6.16
CA LYS A 59 6.22 -1.44 6.70
C LYS A 59 5.29 -0.37 6.15
N ILE A 60 4.99 0.62 6.97
CA ILE A 60 4.33 1.85 6.55
C ILE A 60 5.43 2.93 6.52
N ILE A 61 5.60 3.55 5.37
CA ILE A 61 6.47 4.69 5.12
C ILE A 61 5.55 5.92 5.05
N LYS A 62 5.13 6.41 6.23
CA LYS A 62 4.37 7.66 6.32
C LYS A 62 5.19 8.75 5.65
N LYS A 63 4.61 9.40 4.65
CA LYS A 63 5.23 10.59 4.07
C LYS A 63 5.06 11.68 5.12
N THR A 64 6.12 11.94 5.89
CA THR A 64 6.13 13.09 6.80
C THR A 64 6.06 14.34 5.92
N VAL A 65 4.84 14.85 5.74
CA VAL A 65 4.64 16.20 5.23
C VAL A 65 5.07 17.09 6.38
N LYS A 66 6.31 17.56 6.30
CA LYS A 66 6.79 18.73 7.03
C LYS A 66 6.28 19.98 6.34
#